data_AF-A0A101HW39-F1
#
_entry.id   AF-A0A101HW39-F1
#
_cell.length_a   1.000
_cell.length_b   1.000
_cell.length_c   1.000
_cell.angle_alpha   90.00
_cell.angle_beta   90.00
_cell.angle_gamma   90.00
#
_symmetry.space_group_name_H-M   'P 1'
#
loop_
_entity.id
_entity.type
_entity.pdbx_description
1 polymer ?
#
loop_
_entity_poly.entity_id
_entity_poly.type
_entity_poly.pdbx_seq_one_letter_code
_entity_poly.pdbx_strand_id
1 'polypeptide(L)'
;MEQHPIPQNISSYQFRLIGEMTLEQFGKLAGGCIIGLVFYALPLPGLVKWFFIIISVSAGVSFAFVPFEGRPLEDWIVSFIKSIYSPTEYVWQKTSVDFPFIKTEKNLAQEIPAQKEASRSLSVKELALIQALSENKSLYSQEELDQAQNLLKLFQQTGGPEQQKQKQATAPKLPQKEAQFSQDLPFPKPPDQPNILVGMVIDKNNKIVEGAIIEIKDESGDTVRAMRTNKLGQFRTVSPLSDGQYQIIVEKSGLDFDIIKIKLNNEIVPPIEIKESEASN
;
A
#
# COMPACT_ATOMS: atom_id res chain seq x y z
N MET A 1 16.60 -23.19 25.72
CA MET A 1 16.00 -22.39 24.63
C MET A 1 17.12 -21.55 24.06
N GLU A 2 17.73 -22.00 22.96
CA GLU A 2 18.77 -21.21 22.30
C GLU A 2 18.10 -20.07 21.54
N GLN A 3 18.50 -18.85 21.87
CA GLN A 3 17.91 -17.63 21.34
C GLN A 3 18.60 -17.31 20.02
N HIS A 4 17.95 -17.57 18.89
CA HIS A 4 18.48 -17.21 17.58
C HIS A 4 18.49 -15.68 17.42
N PRO A 5 19.61 -15.08 16.98
CA PRO A 5 19.70 -13.63 16.79
C PRO A 5 18.77 -13.17 15.67
N ILE A 6 18.07 -12.06 15.93
CA ILE A 6 17.17 -11.41 14.98
C ILE A 6 18.02 -10.78 13.86
N PRO A 7 17.67 -10.95 12.57
CA PRO A 7 18.44 -10.37 11.47
C PRO A 7 18.47 -8.84 11.57
N GLN A 8 19.67 -8.28 11.68
CA GLN A 8 19.87 -6.83 11.66
C GLN A 8 19.76 -6.30 10.23
N ASN A 9 19.15 -5.12 10.09
CA ASN A 9 19.03 -4.44 8.80
C ASN A 9 20.41 -4.13 8.21
N ILE A 10 20.69 -4.67 7.03
CA ILE A 10 21.95 -4.55 6.27
C ILE A 10 22.07 -3.24 5.46
N SER A 11 21.32 -2.19 5.80
CA SER A 11 21.17 -0.99 4.94
C SER A 11 21.88 0.28 5.44
N SER A 12 22.87 0.19 6.35
CA SER A 12 23.67 1.37 6.74
C SER A 12 24.81 1.67 5.76
N TYR A 13 24.53 1.68 4.45
CA TYR A 13 25.50 2.14 3.46
C TYR A 13 25.47 3.67 3.38
N GLN A 14 26.47 4.33 3.97
CA GLN A 14 26.69 5.76 3.79
C GLN A 14 27.59 5.98 2.58
N PHE A 15 27.17 6.88 1.68
CA PHE A 15 27.99 7.26 0.54
C PHE A 15 29.25 7.99 1.01
N ARG A 16 30.41 7.41 0.73
CA ARG A 16 31.72 8.01 0.98
C ARG A 16 32.21 8.68 -0.31
N LEU A 17 32.52 9.97 -0.22
CA LEU A 17 32.94 10.77 -1.36
C LEU A 17 34.45 10.60 -1.62
N ILE A 18 35.27 10.79 -0.58
CA ILE A 18 36.73 10.73 -0.64
C ILE A 18 37.22 9.90 0.54
N GLY A 19 37.77 8.71 0.28
CA GLY A 19 38.23 7.80 1.32
C GLY A 19 37.10 7.40 2.27
N GLU A 20 37.31 7.57 3.57
CA GLU A 20 36.30 7.29 4.60
C GLU A 20 35.27 8.43 4.78
N MET A 21 35.43 9.59 4.13
CA MET A 21 34.57 10.75 4.37
C MET A 21 33.23 10.67 3.63
N THR A 22 32.13 10.88 4.34
CA THR A 22 30.80 11.04 3.71
C THR A 22 30.68 12.38 2.99
N LEU A 23 29.73 12.49 2.05
CA LEU A 23 29.44 13.75 1.35
C LEU A 23 29.12 14.90 2.33
N GLU A 24 28.43 14.57 3.41
CA GLU A 24 28.04 15.50 4.46
C GLU A 24 29.27 16.00 5.26
N GLN A 25 30.15 15.09 5.66
CA GLN A 25 31.41 15.42 6.36
C GLN A 25 32.32 16.27 5.50
N PHE A 26 32.41 15.97 4.20
CA PHE A 26 33.15 16.78 3.24
C PHE A 26 32.56 18.19 3.13
N GLY A 27 31.24 18.33 3.03
CA GLY A 27 30.56 19.62 2.99
C GLY A 27 30.86 20.50 4.21
N LYS A 28 30.85 19.91 5.42
CA LYS A 28 31.16 20.61 6.68
C LYS A 28 32.62 21.08 6.73
N LEU A 29 33.55 20.21 6.35
CA LEU A 29 34.98 20.55 6.29
C LEU A 29 35.22 21.68 5.28
N ALA A 30 34.65 21.56 4.08
CA ALA A 30 34.75 22.57 3.04
C ALA A 30 34.17 23.91 3.51
N GLY A 31 33.03 23.91 4.21
CA GLY A 31 32.43 25.11 4.81
C GLY A 31 33.38 25.80 5.78
N GLY A 32 34.01 25.07 6.70
CA GLY A 32 35.00 25.62 7.64
C GLY A 32 36.22 26.24 6.94
N CYS A 33 36.69 25.62 5.86
CA CYS A 33 37.75 26.17 5.02
C CYS A 33 37.31 27.44 4.27
N ILE A 34 36.10 27.49 3.72
CA ILE A 34 35.55 28.67 3.04
C ILE A 34 35.42 29.84 4.01
N ILE A 35 34.90 29.61 5.22
CA ILE A 35 34.80 30.65 6.24
C ILE A 35 36.21 31.13 6.65
N GLY A 36 37.18 30.21 6.74
CA GLY A 36 38.59 30.56 6.95
C GLY A 36 39.15 31.46 5.84
N LEU A 37 38.83 31.17 4.57
CA LEU A 37 39.20 32.02 3.42
C LEU A 37 38.52 33.40 3.47
N VAL A 38 37.26 33.46 3.93
CA VAL A 38 36.58 34.74 4.15
C VAL A 38 37.33 35.56 5.21
N PHE A 39 37.69 34.98 6.36
CA PHE A 39 38.49 35.66 7.37
C PHE A 39 39.88 36.08 6.86
N TYR A 40 40.48 35.30 5.98
CA TYR A 40 41.72 35.67 5.33
C TYR A 40 41.57 36.92 4.43
N ALA A 41 40.46 37.01 3.71
CA ALA A 41 40.12 38.13 2.83
C ALA A 41 39.77 39.43 3.60
N LEU A 42 39.32 39.34 4.85
CA LEU A 42 39.06 40.52 5.67
C LEU A 42 40.38 41.24 6.06
N PRO A 43 40.40 42.58 6.08
CA PRO A 43 41.57 43.38 6.46
C PRO A 43 41.76 43.44 8.00
N LEU A 44 41.95 42.27 8.62
CA LEU A 44 42.21 42.13 10.06
C LEU A 44 43.72 42.18 10.37
N PRO A 45 44.12 42.71 11.54
CA PRO A 45 45.51 42.64 12.03
C PRO A 45 46.04 41.20 12.07
N GLY A 46 47.32 41.01 11.74
CA GLY A 46 47.90 39.69 11.45
C GLY A 46 47.62 38.59 12.49
N LEU A 47 47.87 38.84 13.78
CA LEU A 47 47.66 37.84 14.83
C LEU A 47 46.18 37.48 15.00
N VAL A 48 45.29 38.48 14.97
CA VAL A 48 43.84 38.28 15.09
C VAL A 48 43.30 37.49 13.89
N LYS A 49 43.82 37.78 12.70
CA LYS A 49 43.48 37.04 11.47
C LYS A 49 43.77 35.54 11.61
N TRP A 50 44.99 35.18 12.01
CA TRP A 50 45.37 33.77 12.16
C TRP A 50 44.56 33.05 13.23
N PHE A 51 44.19 33.74 14.33
CA PHE A 51 43.31 33.17 15.34
C PHE A 51 41.94 32.77 14.77
N PHE A 52 41.30 33.65 13.99
CA PHE A 52 40.00 33.36 13.37
C PHE A 52 40.07 32.30 12.26
N ILE A 53 41.19 32.22 11.54
CA ILE A 53 41.39 31.17 10.53
C ILE A 53 41.51 29.80 11.21
N ILE A 54 42.37 29.70 12.22
CA ILE A 54 42.61 28.43 12.94
C ILE A 54 41.31 27.95 13.60
N ILE A 55 40.59 28.84 14.29
CA ILE A 55 39.33 28.44 14.95
C ILE A 55 38.29 27.99 13.91
N SER A 56 38.16 28.68 12.78
CA SER A 56 37.23 28.31 11.71
C SER A 56 37.53 26.95 11.10
N VAL A 57 38.79 26.67 10.78
CA VAL A 57 39.20 25.38 10.21
C VAL A 57 39.05 24.26 11.25
N SER A 58 39.46 24.51 12.51
CA SER A 58 39.31 23.53 13.59
C SER A 58 37.85 23.18 13.89
N ALA A 59 36.95 24.16 13.82
CA ALA A 59 35.52 23.96 13.98
C ALA A 59 34.94 23.11 12.84
N GLY A 60 35.34 23.36 11.60
CA GLY A 60 34.96 22.54 10.44
C GLY A 60 35.39 21.08 10.57
N VAL A 61 36.62 20.83 11.03
CA VAL A 61 37.11 19.48 11.32
C VAL A 61 36.31 18.84 12.46
N SER A 62 36.06 19.58 13.54
CA SER A 62 35.33 19.08 14.70
C SER A 62 33.90 18.66 14.34
N PHE A 63 33.19 19.48 13.57
CA PHE A 63 31.82 19.17 13.12
C PHE A 63 31.77 17.98 12.15
N ALA A 64 32.82 17.74 11.36
CA ALA A 64 32.87 16.63 10.43
C ALA A 64 33.23 15.29 11.10
N PHE A 65 34.14 15.29 12.09
CA PHE A 65 34.78 14.05 12.55
C PHE A 65 34.63 13.72 14.03
N VAL A 66 34.12 14.64 14.85
CA VAL A 66 34.00 14.41 16.30
C VAL A 66 32.56 14.00 16.61
N PRO A 67 32.28 12.71 16.84
CA PRO A 67 31.00 12.31 17.41
C PRO A 67 30.98 12.58 18.92
N PHE A 68 29.80 12.89 19.45
CA PHE A 68 29.56 13.03 20.89
C PHE A 68 28.40 12.13 21.31
N GLU A 69 28.63 11.24 22.29
CA GLU A 69 27.62 10.27 22.78
C GLU A 69 26.98 9.43 21.65
N GLY A 70 27.77 9.06 20.65
CA GLY A 70 27.31 8.26 19.50
C GLY A 70 26.49 9.01 18.46
N ARG A 71 26.44 10.35 18.52
CA ARG A 71 25.77 11.21 17.54
C ARG A 71 26.73 12.22 16.91
N PRO A 72 26.48 12.70 15.69
CA PRO A 72 27.17 13.84 15.14
C PRO A 72 27.06 15.05 16.09
N LEU A 73 28.15 15.80 16.23
CA LEU A 73 28.21 16.94 17.15
C LEU A 73 27.14 18.00 16.85
N GLU A 74 26.77 18.20 15.58
CA GLU A 74 25.71 19.15 15.20
C GLU A 74 24.34 18.75 15.74
N ASP A 75 23.98 17.46 15.68
CA ASP A 75 22.70 16.96 16.20
C ASP A 75 22.65 17.15 17.71
N TRP A 76 23.80 16.95 18.36
CA TRP A 76 23.96 17.23 19.77
C TRP A 76 23.79 18.73 20.08
N ILE A 77 24.42 19.64 19.33
CA ILE A 77 24.27 21.10 19.51
C ILE A 77 22.82 21.54 19.30
N VAL A 78 22.18 21.08 18.22
CA VAL A 78 20.78 21.45 17.92
C VAL A 78 19.86 20.94 19.03
N SER A 79 20.06 19.71 19.50
CA SER A 79 19.30 19.14 20.61
C SER A 79 19.56 19.89 21.92
N PHE A 80 20.80 20.28 22.18
CA PHE A 80 21.19 21.06 23.36
C PHE A 80 20.54 22.44 23.38
N ILE A 81 20.63 23.19 22.27
CA ILE A 81 19.97 24.49 22.13
C ILE A 81 18.45 24.33 22.26
N LYS A 82 17.88 23.34 21.56
CA LYS A 82 16.44 23.04 21.66
C LYS A 82 16.04 22.69 23.10
N SER A 83 16.88 21.98 23.83
CA SER A 83 16.63 21.61 25.22
C SER A 83 16.74 22.80 26.18
N ILE A 84 17.64 23.75 25.92
CA ILE A 84 17.77 24.98 26.73
C ILE A 84 16.51 25.84 26.60
N TYR A 85 16.00 25.97 25.38
CA TYR A 85 14.85 26.84 25.08
C TYR A 85 13.51 26.12 25.10
N SER A 86 13.48 24.80 25.24
CA SER A 86 12.22 24.05 25.38
C SER A 86 11.62 24.28 26.76
N PRO A 87 10.29 24.44 26.85
CA PRO A 87 9.63 24.52 28.15
C PRO A 87 9.85 23.22 28.93
N THR A 88 10.21 23.34 30.21
CA THR A 88 10.38 22.19 31.11
C THR A 88 9.03 21.61 31.55
N GLU A 89 7.95 22.37 31.41
CA GLU A 89 6.60 21.92 31.70
C GLU A 89 5.86 21.58 30.41
N TYR A 90 5.43 20.32 30.32
CA TYR A 90 4.53 19.86 29.27
C TYR A 90 3.15 19.66 29.88
N VAL A 91 2.15 20.40 29.39
CA VAL A 91 0.75 20.11 29.71
C VAL A 91 0.29 19.00 28.79
N TRP A 92 -0.25 17.92 29.35
CA TRP A 92 -0.84 16.87 28.56
C TRP A 92 -2.07 17.40 27.82
N GLN A 93 -2.00 17.42 26.49
CA GLN A 93 -3.14 17.70 25.63
C GLN A 93 -3.66 16.39 25.06
N LYS A 94 -4.96 16.15 25.22
CA LYS A 94 -5.65 15.07 24.50
C LYS A 94 -5.65 15.40 23.01
N THR A 95 -4.58 15.06 22.31
CA THR A 95 -4.61 15.02 20.85
C THR A 95 -5.57 13.91 20.46
N SER A 96 -6.73 14.26 19.89
CA SER A 96 -7.52 13.32 19.13
C SER A 96 -6.65 12.89 17.95
N VAL A 97 -6.01 11.73 18.07
CA VAL A 97 -5.31 11.11 16.96
C VAL A 97 -6.36 10.89 15.88
N ASP A 98 -6.32 11.71 14.83
CA ASP A 98 -7.14 11.54 13.64
C ASP A 98 -6.65 10.28 12.95
N PHE A 99 -7.23 9.16 13.35
CA PHE A 99 -6.98 7.91 12.71
C PHE A 99 -7.53 7.99 11.27
N PRO A 100 -6.71 7.72 10.24
CA PRO A 100 -7.14 7.85 8.84
C PRO A 100 -8.33 6.93 8.51
N PHE A 101 -8.50 5.83 9.24
CA PHE A 101 -9.64 4.93 9.10
C PHE A 101 -10.99 5.57 9.49
N ILE A 102 -11.03 6.58 10.35
CA ILE A 102 -12.29 7.26 10.74
C ILE A 102 -12.72 8.29 9.68
N LYS A 103 -11.78 8.84 8.90
CA LYS A 103 -12.10 9.80 7.82
C LYS A 103 -12.69 9.13 6.57
N THR A 104 -12.42 7.84 6.37
CA THR A 104 -12.93 7.10 5.21
C THR A 104 -14.45 6.92 5.28
N GLU A 105 -15.03 6.65 6.46
CA GLU A 105 -16.49 6.52 6.58
C GLU A 105 -17.25 7.82 6.32
N LYS A 106 -16.69 8.97 6.74
CA LYS A 106 -17.37 10.27 6.60
C LYS A 106 -17.47 10.73 5.13
N ASN A 107 -16.51 10.37 4.29
CA ASN A 107 -16.56 10.71 2.87
C ASN A 107 -17.49 9.78 2.07
N LEU A 108 -17.69 8.53 2.50
CA LEU A 108 -18.69 7.65 1.87
C LEU A 108 -20.14 8.07 2.18
N ALA A 109 -20.37 8.80 3.27
CA ALA A 109 -21.71 9.22 3.68
C ALA A 109 -22.18 10.56 3.03
N GLN A 110 -21.30 11.34 2.39
CA GLN A 110 -21.64 12.68 1.87
C GLN A 110 -21.77 12.77 0.34
N GLU A 111 -21.63 11.67 -0.40
CA GLU A 111 -21.89 11.62 -1.86
C GLU A 111 -23.16 10.86 -2.24
N ILE A 112 -24.18 10.85 -1.37
CA ILE A 112 -25.54 10.51 -1.80
C ILE A 112 -26.25 11.84 -2.14
N PRO A 113 -26.50 12.14 -3.43
CA PRO A 113 -27.27 13.33 -3.78
C PRO A 113 -28.65 13.24 -3.12
N ALA A 114 -29.06 14.32 -2.48
CA ALA A 114 -30.38 14.49 -1.90
C ALA A 114 -31.46 14.36 -2.98
N GLN A 115 -31.90 13.12 -3.23
CA GLN A 115 -33.01 12.82 -4.11
C GLN A 115 -34.21 12.43 -3.25
N LYS A 116 -35.06 13.44 -3.05
CA LYS A 116 -36.48 13.43 -2.64
C LYS A 116 -36.94 12.22 -1.83
N GLU A 117 -37.44 12.53 -0.63
CA GLU A 117 -38.48 11.75 0.05
C GLU A 117 -39.58 11.34 -0.95
N ALA A 118 -39.43 10.15 -1.51
CA ALA A 118 -40.49 9.41 -2.15
C ALA A 118 -40.70 8.20 -1.25
N SER A 119 -41.80 8.24 -0.51
CA SER A 119 -42.45 7.05 0.03
C SER A 119 -42.31 5.90 -0.97
N ARG A 120 -41.42 4.94 -0.67
CA ARG A 120 -41.51 3.60 -1.27
C ARG A 120 -42.78 2.98 -0.71
N SER A 121 -43.92 3.31 -1.31
CA SER A 121 -45.09 2.46 -1.20
C SER A 121 -44.67 1.12 -1.77
N LEU A 122 -44.71 0.09 -0.92
CA LEU A 122 -44.43 -1.29 -1.31
C LEU A 122 -45.18 -1.57 -2.61
N SER A 123 -44.44 -2.06 -3.60
CA SER A 123 -45.02 -2.44 -4.87
C SER A 123 -46.10 -3.48 -4.59
N VAL A 124 -47.24 -3.38 -5.29
CA VAL A 124 -48.38 -4.30 -5.14
C VAL A 124 -47.95 -5.79 -5.25
N LYS A 125 -46.84 -6.06 -5.95
CA LYS A 125 -46.19 -7.38 -6.03
C LYS A 125 -45.57 -7.86 -4.71
N GLU A 126 -44.93 -6.98 -3.95
CA GLU A 126 -44.30 -7.32 -2.67
C GLU A 126 -45.37 -7.56 -1.61
N LEU A 127 -46.46 -6.78 -1.62
CA LEU A 127 -47.62 -7.04 -0.76
C LEU A 127 -48.27 -8.39 -1.08
N ALA A 128 -48.44 -8.71 -2.37
CA ALA A 128 -49.03 -9.98 -2.80
C ALA A 128 -48.14 -11.19 -2.42
N LEU A 129 -46.82 -11.05 -2.45
CA LEU A 129 -45.88 -12.07 -2.03
C LEU A 129 -45.95 -12.31 -0.51
N ILE A 130 -46.02 -11.24 0.29
CA ILE A 130 -46.16 -11.31 1.74
C ILE A 130 -47.50 -11.96 2.13
N GLN A 131 -48.57 -11.65 1.41
CA GLN A 131 -49.90 -12.24 1.61
C GLN A 131 -49.94 -13.73 1.23
N ALA A 132 -49.27 -14.13 0.14
CA ALA A 132 -49.19 -15.53 -0.30
C ALA A 132 -48.35 -16.41 0.63
N LEU A 133 -47.42 -15.81 1.37
CA LEU A 133 -46.61 -16.46 2.40
C LEU A 133 -47.25 -16.40 3.80
N SER A 134 -48.35 -15.64 3.96
CA SER A 134 -49.05 -15.45 5.23
C SER A 134 -50.10 -16.55 5.44
N GLU A 135 -49.83 -17.44 6.39
CA GLU A 135 -50.62 -18.65 6.67
C GLU A 135 -51.93 -18.38 7.44
N ASN A 136 -52.17 -17.14 7.88
CA ASN A 136 -53.33 -16.81 8.72
C ASN A 136 -54.45 -16.10 7.94
N LYS A 137 -55.53 -16.84 7.65
CA LYS A 137 -56.62 -16.46 6.72
C LYS A 137 -57.74 -15.64 7.36
N SER A 138 -57.60 -15.20 8.62
CA SER A 138 -58.73 -14.71 9.41
C SER A 138 -58.90 -13.19 9.50
N LEU A 139 -58.15 -12.39 8.74
CA LEU A 139 -58.14 -10.93 8.91
C LEU A 139 -58.57 -10.09 7.69
N TYR A 140 -59.11 -10.70 6.64
CA TYR A 140 -59.40 -9.99 5.39
C TYR A 140 -60.88 -10.05 5.02
N SER A 141 -61.40 -8.93 4.51
CA SER A 141 -62.80 -8.78 4.10
C SER A 141 -63.05 -9.54 2.78
N GLN A 142 -64.25 -10.12 2.61
CA GLN A 142 -64.61 -10.93 1.42
C GLN A 142 -64.32 -10.21 0.09
N GLU A 143 -64.49 -8.88 0.08
CA GLU A 143 -64.24 -8.03 -1.09
C GLU A 143 -62.77 -7.99 -1.50
N GLU A 144 -61.84 -8.10 -0.55
CA GLU A 144 -60.39 -8.08 -0.81
C GLU A 144 -59.92 -9.42 -1.41
N LEU A 145 -60.59 -10.52 -1.05
CA LEU A 145 -60.31 -11.85 -1.61
C LEU A 145 -60.76 -11.94 -3.07
N ASP A 146 -61.88 -11.31 -3.42
CA ASP A 146 -62.39 -11.29 -4.79
C ASP A 146 -61.52 -10.42 -5.71
N GLN A 147 -60.98 -9.30 -5.19
CA GLN A 147 -60.04 -8.47 -5.93
C GLN A 147 -58.73 -9.20 -6.24
N ALA A 148 -58.19 -9.96 -5.27
CA ALA A 148 -57.00 -10.78 -5.48
C ALA A 148 -57.20 -11.85 -6.57
N GLN A 149 -58.38 -12.48 -6.62
CA GLN A 149 -58.71 -13.48 -7.65
C GLN A 149 -58.85 -12.86 -9.04
N ASN A 150 -59.42 -11.66 -9.16
CA ASN A 150 -59.49 -10.95 -10.44
C ASN A 150 -58.09 -10.52 -10.94
N LEU A 151 -57.18 -10.16 -10.04
CA LEU A 151 -55.80 -9.82 -10.37
C LEU A 151 -54.98 -11.03 -10.87
N LEU A 152 -55.21 -12.20 -10.27
CA LEU A 152 -54.57 -13.44 -10.71
C LEU A 152 -55.00 -13.84 -12.14
N LYS A 153 -56.27 -13.61 -12.47
CA LYS A 153 -56.82 -13.84 -13.82
C LYS A 153 -56.20 -12.90 -14.86
N LEU A 154 -55.99 -11.63 -14.51
CA LEU A 154 -55.29 -10.67 -15.36
C LEU A 154 -53.84 -11.07 -15.63
N PHE A 155 -53.14 -11.61 -14.63
CA PHE A 155 -51.75 -12.06 -14.77
C PHE A 155 -51.64 -13.31 -15.66
N GLN A 156 -52.54 -14.28 -15.51
CA GLN A 156 -52.54 -15.48 -16.35
C GLN A 156 -52.88 -15.17 -17.82
N GLN A 157 -53.61 -14.09 -18.09
CA GLN A 157 -53.88 -13.61 -19.45
C GLN A 157 -52.65 -13.01 -20.17
N THR A 158 -51.56 -12.73 -19.44
CA THR A 158 -50.29 -12.26 -20.05
C THR A 158 -49.29 -13.39 -20.34
N GLY A 159 -49.73 -14.66 -20.23
CA GLY A 159 -48.89 -15.83 -20.48
C GLY A 159 -48.82 -16.28 -21.94
N GLY A 160 -47.88 -15.72 -22.71
CA GLY A 160 -47.09 -16.45 -23.72
C GLY A 160 -47.18 -15.96 -25.18
N PRO A 161 -46.24 -16.37 -26.07
CA PRO A 161 -44.83 -16.73 -25.85
C PRO A 161 -43.90 -15.88 -26.75
N GLU A 162 -42.84 -15.28 -26.21
CA GLU A 162 -41.69 -14.86 -27.04
C GLU A 162 -40.41 -15.54 -26.56
N GLN A 163 -39.88 -16.34 -27.48
CA GLN A 163 -38.61 -17.03 -27.41
C GLN A 163 -37.48 -16.02 -27.26
N GLN A 164 -36.72 -16.11 -26.18
CA GLN A 164 -35.34 -15.64 -26.18
C GLN A 164 -34.42 -16.83 -26.02
N LYS A 165 -33.80 -17.16 -27.17
CA LYS A 165 -32.62 -18.02 -27.30
C LYS A 165 -31.65 -17.73 -26.17
N GLN A 166 -31.22 -18.79 -25.49
CA GLN A 166 -29.99 -18.80 -24.71
C GLN A 166 -28.84 -18.31 -25.60
N LYS A 167 -28.41 -17.06 -25.41
CA LYS A 167 -27.01 -16.69 -25.58
C LYS A 167 -26.38 -16.88 -24.22
N GLN A 168 -25.55 -17.92 -24.11
CA GLN A 168 -24.53 -18.01 -23.09
C GLN A 168 -23.79 -16.68 -23.05
N ALA A 169 -23.95 -15.95 -21.96
CA ALA A 169 -23.02 -14.90 -21.60
C ALA A 169 -21.72 -15.62 -21.21
N THR A 170 -20.86 -15.87 -22.19
CA THR A 170 -19.43 -15.92 -21.96
C THR A 170 -19.08 -14.62 -21.24
N ALA A 171 -18.82 -14.73 -19.94
CA ALA A 171 -18.05 -13.72 -19.22
C ALA A 171 -16.84 -13.35 -20.09
N PRO A 172 -16.45 -12.07 -20.20
CA PRO A 172 -15.22 -11.71 -20.86
C PRO A 172 -14.10 -12.49 -20.18
N LYS A 173 -13.60 -13.51 -20.86
CA LYS A 173 -12.39 -14.22 -20.46
C LYS A 173 -11.26 -13.21 -20.66
N LEU A 174 -10.94 -12.48 -19.59
CA LEU A 174 -9.61 -11.94 -19.42
C LEU A 174 -8.62 -13.12 -19.62
N PRO A 175 -7.55 -12.95 -20.42
CA PRO A 175 -6.61 -14.01 -20.71
C PRO A 175 -6.05 -14.57 -19.39
N GLN A 176 -6.45 -15.80 -19.04
CA GLN A 176 -5.92 -16.51 -17.89
C GLN A 176 -4.70 -17.29 -18.36
N LYS A 177 -3.53 -16.70 -18.15
CA LYS A 177 -2.25 -17.34 -18.41
C LYS A 177 -1.77 -18.02 -17.13
N GLU A 178 -1.48 -19.32 -17.21
CA GLU A 178 -0.85 -20.08 -16.13
C GLU A 178 0.56 -19.50 -15.85
N ALA A 179 1.00 -19.53 -14.58
CA ALA A 179 2.30 -19.00 -14.18
C ALA A 179 3.43 -19.67 -14.97
N GLN A 180 4.24 -18.87 -15.67
CA GLN A 180 5.41 -19.35 -16.40
C GLN A 180 6.65 -19.24 -15.51
N PHE A 181 7.42 -20.32 -15.40
CA PHE A 181 8.68 -20.36 -14.67
C PHE A 181 9.84 -20.31 -15.69
N SER A 182 10.39 -19.12 -15.96
CA SER A 182 11.60 -19.00 -16.78
C SER A 182 12.84 -19.40 -15.97
N GLN A 183 13.94 -19.85 -16.60
CA GLN A 183 15.19 -20.23 -15.91
C GLN A 183 16.33 -19.20 -16.06
N ASP A 184 16.12 -18.13 -16.84
CA ASP A 184 17.19 -17.24 -17.32
C ASP A 184 17.30 -15.90 -16.56
N LEU A 185 16.51 -15.69 -15.49
CA LEU A 185 16.57 -14.49 -14.64
C LEU A 185 17.17 -14.85 -13.27
N PRO A 186 17.84 -13.91 -12.57
CA PRO A 186 18.32 -14.14 -11.20
C PRO A 186 17.13 -14.14 -10.24
N PHE A 187 16.39 -15.25 -10.23
CA PHE A 187 15.26 -15.43 -9.33
C PHE A 187 15.74 -15.35 -7.88
N PRO A 188 14.95 -14.71 -6.99
CA PRO A 188 15.17 -14.86 -5.57
C PRO A 188 15.13 -16.35 -5.21
N LYS A 189 15.96 -16.77 -4.24
CA LYS A 189 15.98 -18.15 -3.77
C LYS A 189 14.55 -18.56 -3.34
N PRO A 190 14.11 -19.78 -3.65
CA PRO A 190 12.83 -20.28 -3.19
C PRO A 190 12.76 -20.16 -1.65
N PRO A 191 11.58 -19.87 -1.10
CA PRO A 191 11.43 -19.73 0.35
C PRO A 191 11.63 -21.09 1.03
N ASP A 192 12.31 -21.08 2.18
CA ASP A 192 12.53 -22.29 3.00
C ASP A 192 11.28 -22.69 3.81
N GLN A 193 10.19 -21.92 3.71
CA GLN A 193 8.94 -22.09 4.48
C GLN A 193 7.73 -22.17 3.55
N PRO A 194 6.72 -23.01 3.89
CA PRO A 194 5.52 -23.16 3.08
C PRO A 194 4.68 -21.87 3.05
N ASN A 195 3.86 -21.72 2.01
CA ASN A 195 2.93 -20.60 1.81
C ASN A 195 3.56 -19.19 1.87
N ILE A 196 4.87 -19.07 1.69
CA ILE A 196 5.52 -17.80 1.42
C ILE A 196 5.51 -17.57 -0.09
N LEU A 197 4.97 -16.45 -0.51
CA LEU A 197 5.00 -16.04 -1.90
C LEU A 197 6.25 -15.23 -2.15
N VAL A 198 6.99 -15.61 -3.17
CA VAL A 198 8.17 -14.90 -3.66
C VAL A 198 8.01 -14.74 -5.16
N GLY A 199 8.40 -13.61 -5.72
CA GLY A 199 8.34 -13.44 -7.16
C GLY A 199 9.04 -12.20 -7.68
N MET A 200 8.90 -11.99 -8.99
CA MET A 200 9.45 -10.85 -9.71
C MET A 200 8.42 -10.31 -10.70
N VAL A 201 8.40 -8.99 -10.86
CA VAL A 201 7.54 -8.29 -11.82
C VAL A 201 8.40 -7.74 -12.97
N ILE A 202 8.01 -8.09 -14.19
CA ILE A 202 8.68 -7.66 -15.42
C ILE A 202 7.68 -7.08 -16.43
N ASP A 203 8.18 -6.15 -17.23
CA ASP A 203 7.48 -5.49 -18.35
C ASP A 203 7.51 -6.36 -19.62
N LYS A 204 6.71 -6.05 -20.65
CA LYS A 204 6.71 -6.78 -21.95
C LYS A 204 8.08 -6.91 -22.60
N ASN A 205 8.97 -5.95 -22.32
CA ASN A 205 10.33 -5.92 -22.84
C ASN A 205 11.34 -6.72 -21.99
N ASN A 206 10.85 -7.59 -21.08
CA ASN A 206 11.65 -8.30 -20.07
C ASN A 206 12.46 -7.35 -19.16
N LYS A 207 11.98 -6.12 -18.98
CA LYS A 207 12.60 -5.14 -18.07
C LYS A 207 11.99 -5.27 -16.68
N ILE A 208 12.84 -5.26 -15.65
CA ILE A 208 12.38 -5.27 -14.25
C ILE A 208 11.50 -4.05 -13.92
N VAL A 209 10.43 -4.29 -13.16
CA VAL A 209 9.49 -3.24 -12.75
C VAL A 209 9.66 -2.93 -11.27
N GLU A 210 10.41 -1.86 -10.97
CA GLU A 210 10.56 -1.33 -9.61
C GLU A 210 9.31 -0.57 -9.16
N GLY A 211 8.94 -0.73 -7.89
CA GLY A 211 7.90 0.07 -7.25
C GLY A 211 6.47 -0.22 -7.73
N ALA A 212 6.21 -1.42 -8.25
CA ALA A 212 4.85 -1.90 -8.51
C ALA A 212 4.16 -2.26 -7.18
N ILE A 213 2.89 -1.94 -7.05
CA ILE A 213 2.07 -2.29 -5.89
C ILE A 213 1.46 -3.67 -6.16
N ILE A 214 1.63 -4.59 -5.21
CA ILE A 214 1.11 -5.94 -5.29
C ILE A 214 0.07 -6.09 -4.18
N GLU A 215 -1.15 -6.41 -4.58
CA GLU A 215 -2.25 -6.76 -3.68
C GLU A 215 -2.53 -8.25 -3.78
N ILE A 216 -2.61 -8.91 -2.63
CA ILE A 216 -3.02 -10.30 -2.51
C ILE A 216 -4.40 -10.29 -1.87
N LYS A 217 -5.38 -10.77 -2.61
CA LYS A 217 -6.78 -10.89 -2.18
C LYS A 217 -7.13 -12.35 -1.94
N ASP A 218 -7.95 -12.62 -0.94
CA ASP A 218 -8.50 -13.96 -0.71
C ASP A 218 -9.68 -14.28 -1.64
N GLU A 219 -10.31 -15.45 -1.45
CA GLU A 219 -11.49 -15.87 -2.21
C GLU A 219 -12.70 -14.95 -2.02
N SER A 220 -12.81 -14.30 -0.86
CA SER A 220 -13.88 -13.32 -0.58
C SER A 220 -13.63 -11.96 -1.23
N GLY A 221 -12.41 -11.74 -1.75
CA GLY A 221 -12.00 -10.49 -2.39
C GLY A 221 -11.38 -9.49 -1.43
N ASP A 222 -11.15 -9.87 -0.17
CA ASP A 222 -10.55 -9.02 0.84
C ASP A 222 -9.03 -8.99 0.68
N THR A 223 -8.44 -7.80 0.77
CA THR A 223 -6.98 -7.63 0.68
C THR A 223 -6.32 -8.12 1.96
N VAL A 224 -5.72 -9.31 1.90
CA VAL A 224 -5.00 -9.91 3.03
C VAL A 224 -3.54 -9.45 3.11
N ARG A 225 -2.98 -8.96 2.00
CA ARG A 225 -1.62 -8.40 1.98
C ARG A 225 -1.45 -7.39 0.85
N ALA A 226 -0.71 -6.32 1.13
CA ALA A 226 -0.22 -5.40 0.12
C ALA A 226 1.27 -5.13 0.32
N MET A 227 2.01 -5.00 -0.77
CA MET A 227 3.45 -4.73 -0.76
C MET A 227 3.91 -4.04 -2.03
N ARG A 228 5.16 -3.56 -2.02
CA ARG A 228 5.78 -2.91 -3.17
C ARG A 228 7.00 -3.68 -3.64
N THR A 229 7.21 -3.80 -4.95
CA THR A 229 8.44 -4.40 -5.49
C THR A 229 9.67 -3.56 -5.19
N ASN A 230 10.81 -4.21 -4.97
CA ASN A 230 12.10 -3.55 -4.73
C ASN A 230 12.75 -3.06 -6.05
N LYS A 231 13.98 -2.52 -5.97
CA LYS A 231 14.79 -2.07 -7.12
C LYS A 231 15.06 -3.12 -8.18
N LEU A 232 14.95 -4.40 -7.84
CA LEU A 232 15.13 -5.55 -8.73
C LEU A 232 13.78 -6.10 -9.24
N GLY A 233 12.67 -5.42 -8.96
CA GLY A 233 11.32 -5.88 -9.30
C GLY A 233 10.86 -7.08 -8.46
N GLN A 234 11.57 -7.43 -7.39
CA GLN A 234 11.26 -8.60 -6.57
C GLN A 234 10.26 -8.26 -5.46
N PHE A 235 9.46 -9.25 -5.07
CA PHE A 235 8.56 -9.18 -3.93
C PHE A 235 8.59 -10.48 -3.11
N ARG A 236 8.25 -10.37 -1.83
CA ARG A 236 8.17 -11.51 -0.91
C ARG A 236 7.20 -11.24 0.24
N THR A 237 6.38 -12.22 0.61
CA THR A 237 5.61 -12.17 1.85
C THR A 237 6.51 -12.41 3.05
N VAL A 238 6.34 -11.59 4.10
CA VAL A 238 7.17 -11.69 5.32
C VAL A 238 6.78 -12.90 6.15
N SER A 239 5.48 -13.19 6.21
CA SER A 239 4.88 -14.31 6.91
C SER A 239 4.19 -15.26 5.92
N PRO A 240 4.07 -16.55 6.24
CA PRO A 240 3.22 -17.49 5.50
C PRO A 240 1.79 -16.99 5.43
N LEU A 241 1.14 -17.21 4.27
CA LEU A 241 -0.31 -17.05 4.13
C LEU A 241 -1.00 -18.33 4.62
N SER A 242 -2.26 -18.19 5.04
CA SER A 242 -3.10 -19.35 5.37
C SER A 242 -3.35 -20.21 4.12
N ASP A 243 -3.81 -21.43 4.33
CA ASP A 243 -4.26 -22.27 3.22
C ASP A 243 -5.54 -21.69 2.61
N GLY A 244 -5.61 -21.65 1.27
CA GLY A 244 -6.72 -21.01 0.58
C GLY A 244 -6.43 -20.66 -0.88
N GLN A 245 -7.42 -20.10 -1.54
CA GLN A 245 -7.26 -19.51 -2.88
C GLN A 245 -7.02 -18.01 -2.77
N TYR A 246 -6.05 -17.53 -3.53
CA TYR A 246 -5.65 -16.14 -3.55
C TYR A 246 -5.56 -15.61 -4.98
N GLN A 247 -5.76 -14.30 -5.10
CA GLN A 247 -5.58 -13.54 -6.33
C GLN A 247 -4.47 -12.51 -6.09
N ILE A 248 -3.49 -12.48 -6.98
CA ILE A 248 -2.40 -11.51 -6.98
C ILE A 248 -2.72 -10.49 -8.07
N ILE A 249 -2.86 -9.24 -7.66
CA ILE A 249 -3.13 -8.09 -8.51
C ILE A 249 -1.92 -7.17 -8.43
N VAL A 250 -1.46 -6.69 -9.59
CA VAL A 250 -0.30 -5.81 -9.68
C VAL A 250 -0.69 -4.50 -10.34
N GLU A 251 -0.37 -3.40 -9.68
CA GLU A 251 -0.64 -2.05 -10.15
C GLU A 251 0.67 -1.28 -10.34
N LYS A 252 0.86 -0.73 -11.54
CA LYS A 252 1.94 0.21 -11.85
C LYS A 252 1.45 1.20 -12.89
N SER A 253 1.76 2.49 -12.69
CA SER A 253 1.34 3.54 -13.64
C SER A 253 1.80 3.24 -15.06
N GLY A 254 0.83 3.06 -15.98
CA GLY A 254 1.08 2.85 -17.40
C GLY A 254 1.46 1.43 -17.82
N LEU A 255 1.37 0.45 -16.91
CA LEU A 255 1.55 -0.98 -17.22
C LEU A 255 0.34 -1.75 -16.67
N ASP A 256 -0.21 -2.63 -17.49
CA ASP A 256 -1.33 -3.50 -17.09
C ASP A 256 -0.82 -4.93 -16.87
N PHE A 257 -1.38 -5.62 -15.87
CA PHE A 257 -0.96 -6.99 -15.52
C PHE A 257 -2.18 -7.89 -15.41
N ASP A 258 -1.98 -9.17 -15.75
CA ASP A 258 -3.02 -10.19 -15.56
C ASP A 258 -3.18 -10.55 -14.08
N ILE A 259 -4.42 -10.83 -13.67
CA ILE A 259 -4.72 -11.30 -12.31
C ILE A 259 -4.29 -12.76 -12.19
N ILE A 260 -3.36 -13.04 -11.29
CA ILE A 260 -2.82 -14.39 -11.09
C ILE A 260 -3.59 -15.07 -9.96
N LYS A 261 -4.13 -16.26 -10.23
CA LYS A 261 -4.79 -17.09 -9.22
C LYS A 261 -3.84 -18.16 -8.72
N ILE A 262 -3.73 -18.30 -7.40
CA ILE A 262 -2.89 -19.31 -6.75
C ILE A 262 -3.64 -20.01 -5.63
N LYS A 263 -3.40 -21.31 -5.48
CA LYS A 263 -3.93 -22.11 -4.37
C LYS A 263 -2.77 -22.51 -3.45
N LEU A 264 -2.91 -22.24 -2.16
CA LEU A 264 -1.94 -22.56 -1.13
C LEU A 264 -2.45 -23.71 -0.28
N ASN A 265 -1.63 -24.77 -0.17
CA ASN A 265 -1.95 -26.02 0.54
C ASN A 265 -0.81 -26.41 1.50
N ASN A 266 -0.23 -25.43 2.20
CA ASN A 266 0.90 -25.62 3.12
C ASN A 266 2.15 -26.27 2.48
N GLU A 267 2.39 -25.97 1.20
CA GLU A 267 3.52 -26.45 0.41
C GLU A 267 4.47 -25.29 0.07
N ILE A 268 5.72 -25.62 -0.31
CA ILE A 268 6.68 -24.63 -0.79
C ILE A 268 6.28 -24.18 -2.19
N VAL A 269 6.00 -22.88 -2.33
CA VAL A 269 5.62 -22.28 -3.60
C VAL A 269 6.89 -21.83 -4.34
N PRO A 270 7.09 -22.25 -5.61
CA PRO A 270 8.19 -21.77 -6.42
C PRO A 270 8.06 -20.26 -6.72
N PRO A 271 9.16 -19.54 -6.99
CA PRO A 271 9.11 -18.12 -7.32
C PRO A 271 8.20 -17.82 -8.51
N ILE A 272 7.34 -16.81 -8.36
CA ILE A 272 6.32 -16.43 -9.35
C ILE A 272 6.88 -15.31 -10.25
N GLU A 273 6.76 -15.49 -11.56
CA GLU A 273 7.06 -14.45 -12.54
C GLU A 273 5.77 -13.78 -13.00
N ILE A 274 5.67 -12.46 -12.81
CA ILE A 274 4.51 -11.65 -13.23
C ILE A 274 4.95 -10.78 -14.40
N LYS A 275 4.36 -11.00 -15.58
CA LYS A 275 4.63 -10.21 -16.79
C LYS A 275 3.49 -9.24 -17.06
N GLU A 276 3.81 -8.06 -17.61
CA GLU A 276 2.81 -7.15 -18.19
C GLU A 276 1.93 -7.91 -19.20
N SER A 277 0.63 -7.68 -19.15
CA SER A 277 -0.32 -8.28 -20.10
C SER A 277 -0.15 -7.62 -21.47
N GLU A 278 -0.17 -8.43 -22.52
CA GLU A 278 -0.19 -7.90 -23.88
C GLU A 278 -1.58 -7.31 -24.12
N ALA A 279 -1.69 -5.98 -24.20
CA ALA A 279 -2.91 -5.33 -24.59
C ALA A 279 -3.40 -5.89 -25.94
N SER A 280 -4.54 -6.58 -25.94
CA SER A 280 -5.25 -6.96 -27.15
C SER A 280 -5.75 -5.69 -27.83
N ASN A 281 -5.03 -5.24 -28.86
CA ASN A 281 -5.47 -4.20 -29.78
C ASN A 281 -6.60 -4.71 -30.68
#